data_AF-A0A957VQ22-F1
#
_entry.id   AF-A0A957VQ22-F1
#
_cell.length_a   1.000
_cell.length_b   1.000
_cell.length_c   1.000
_cell.angle_alpha   90.00
_cell.angle_beta   90.00
_cell.angle_gamma   90.00
#
_symmetry.space_group_name_H-M   'P 1'
#
loop_
_entity.id
_entity.type
_entity.pdbx_description
1 polymer ?
#
loop_
_entity_poly.entity_id
_entity_poly.type
_entity_poly.pdbx_seq_one_letter_code
_entity_poly.pdbx_strand_id
1 'polypeptide(L)'
;AYLDPSEAGGRHHVFIKAEDAGGAPVAGVRFVVDWVGRRPDENPGYAVTNAQGEGDYPIFIGMDPAARNGIVFATSADQPGDRIDGMGLPNNEQVAFVLTFRRQD
;
A
#
# COMPACT_ATOMS: atom_id res chain seq x y z
N ALA A 1 10.67 -8.71 -16.50
CA ALA A 1 9.58 -7.90 -17.09
C ALA A 1 8.47 -8.86 -17.45
N TYR A 2 7.24 -8.56 -17.04
CA TYR A 2 6.06 -9.34 -17.46
C TYR A 2 5.71 -8.92 -18.89
N LEU A 3 5.37 -9.89 -19.73
CA LEU A 3 5.16 -9.76 -21.17
C LEU A 3 3.75 -9.24 -21.52
N ASP A 4 2.76 -9.44 -20.65
CA ASP A 4 1.41 -8.88 -20.83
C ASP A 4 0.59 -8.75 -19.51
N PRO A 5 -0.53 -7.99 -19.51
CA PRO A 5 -1.44 -7.81 -18.37
C PRO A 5 -1.93 -9.05 -17.63
N SER A 6 -2.06 -10.18 -18.31
CA SER A 6 -2.50 -11.44 -17.72
C SER A 6 -1.41 -12.10 -16.85
N GLU A 7 -0.13 -11.79 -17.11
CA GLU A 7 1.00 -12.31 -16.33
C GLU A 7 1.19 -11.59 -14.99
N ALA A 8 0.80 -10.32 -14.91
CA ALA A 8 0.79 -9.59 -13.63
C ALA A 8 -0.21 -10.22 -12.64
N GLY A 9 -1.28 -10.85 -13.14
CA GLY A 9 -2.35 -11.44 -12.33
C GLY A 9 -3.00 -10.44 -11.36
N GLY A 10 -2.87 -9.14 -11.63
CA GLY A 10 -3.30 -8.06 -10.73
C GLY A 10 -2.60 -8.04 -9.37
N ARG A 11 -1.44 -8.70 -9.21
CA ARG A 11 -0.69 -8.76 -7.93
C ARG A 11 0.23 -7.54 -7.81
N HIS A 12 -0.31 -6.46 -7.28
CA HIS A 12 0.48 -5.31 -6.84
C HIS A 12 0.92 -5.53 -5.39
N HIS A 13 2.04 -4.95 -4.96
CA HIS A 13 2.47 -5.03 -3.56
C HIS A 13 2.73 -3.64 -3.02
N VAL A 14 2.28 -3.39 -1.79
CA VAL A 14 2.67 -2.20 -1.02
C VAL A 14 3.62 -2.64 0.07
N PHE A 15 4.87 -2.19 -0.04
CA PHE A 15 5.89 -2.42 0.95
C PHE A 15 5.95 -1.22 1.91
N ILE A 16 5.91 -1.51 3.20
CA ILE A 16 5.88 -0.50 4.25
C ILE A 16 7.09 -0.68 5.13
N LYS A 17 7.69 0.42 5.55
CA LYS A 17 8.71 0.49 6.58
C LYS A 17 8.28 1.48 7.66
N ALA A 18 8.18 1.03 8.91
CA ALA A 18 7.91 1.87 10.06
C ALA A 18 9.19 2.05 10.90
N GLU A 19 9.51 3.30 11.20
CA GLU A 19 10.63 3.73 12.03
C GLU A 19 10.15 4.67 13.15
N ASP A 20 10.86 4.71 14.28
CA ASP A 20 10.67 5.71 15.33
C ASP A 20 11.42 7.02 15.00
N ALA A 21 11.33 8.03 15.86
CA ALA A 21 11.98 9.32 15.67
C ALA A 21 13.51 9.21 15.49
N GLY A 22 14.13 8.17 16.06
CA GLY A 22 15.57 7.86 15.94
C GLY A 22 15.93 7.04 14.71
N GLY A 23 14.95 6.64 13.89
CA GLY A 23 15.16 5.78 12.73
C GLY A 23 15.23 4.29 13.05
N ALA A 24 14.92 3.88 14.28
CA ALA A 24 14.89 2.47 14.66
C ALA A 24 13.57 1.81 14.20
N PRO A 25 13.60 0.53 13.77
CA PRO A 25 12.41 -0.13 13.24
C PRO A 25 11.32 -0.32 14.32
N VAL A 26 10.06 -0.15 13.92
CA VAL A 26 8.90 -0.33 14.81
C VAL A 26 8.02 -1.48 14.34
N ALA A 27 7.93 -2.51 15.17
CA ALA A 27 7.09 -3.69 14.92
C ALA A 27 5.64 -3.49 15.35
N GLY A 28 4.73 -4.28 14.77
CA GLY A 28 3.32 -4.33 15.16
C GLY A 28 2.49 -3.12 14.74
N VAL A 29 3.04 -2.23 13.90
CA VAL A 29 2.28 -1.10 13.37
C VAL A 29 1.36 -1.62 12.28
N ARG A 30 0.06 -1.38 12.46
CA ARG A 30 -0.96 -1.73 11.47
C ARG A 30 -1.16 -0.57 10.49
N PHE A 31 -1.11 -0.88 9.21
CA PHE A 31 -1.38 0.06 8.12
C PHE A 31 -2.63 -0.37 7.37
N VAL A 32 -3.50 0.58 7.08
CA VAL A 32 -4.58 0.41 6.10
C VAL A 32 -3.97 0.58 4.73
N VAL A 33 -4.31 -0.31 3.80
CA VAL A 33 -3.95 -0.23 2.39
C VAL A 33 -5.25 -0.20 1.59
N ASP A 34 -5.51 0.90 0.90
CA ASP A 34 -6.81 1.16 0.25
C ASP A 34 -6.61 1.94 -1.06
N TRP A 35 -7.67 2.20 -1.83
CA TRP A 35 -7.60 2.87 -3.12
C TRP A 35 -8.76 3.84 -3.37
N VAL A 36 -8.50 4.83 -4.21
CA VAL A 36 -9.54 5.75 -4.70
C VAL A 36 -10.53 4.98 -5.57
N GLY A 37 -11.82 5.24 -5.40
CA GLY A 37 -12.86 4.58 -6.19
C GLY A 37 -13.21 3.16 -5.73
N ARG A 38 -12.74 2.74 -4.53
CA ARG A 38 -13.16 1.49 -3.90
C ARG A 38 -14.69 1.42 -3.77
N ARG A 39 -15.27 0.31 -4.19
CA ARG A 39 -16.71 0.05 -4.12
C ARG A 39 -17.12 -0.27 -2.68
N PRO A 40 -18.39 -0.01 -2.29
CA PRO A 40 -18.84 -0.25 -0.91
C PRO A 40 -18.77 -1.71 -0.44
N ASP A 41 -18.76 -2.67 -1.36
CA ASP A 41 -18.65 -4.11 -1.10
C ASP A 41 -17.20 -4.62 -1.07
N GLU A 42 -16.24 -3.79 -1.45
CA GLU A 42 -14.81 -4.08 -1.38
C GLU A 42 -14.25 -3.65 0.00
N ASN A 43 -13.35 -4.44 0.58
CA ASN A 43 -12.70 -4.10 1.85
C ASN A 43 -11.28 -3.59 1.62
N PRO A 44 -10.79 -2.63 2.43
CA PRO A 44 -9.38 -2.27 2.42
C PRO A 44 -8.53 -3.44 2.95
N GLY A 45 -7.27 -3.44 2.54
CA GLY A 45 -6.25 -4.33 3.05
C GLY A 45 -5.60 -3.83 4.34
N TYR A 46 -4.91 -4.74 5.03
CA TYR A 46 -4.14 -4.42 6.23
C TYR A 46 -2.77 -5.08 6.18
N ALA A 47 -1.72 -4.28 6.36
CA ALA A 47 -0.36 -4.74 6.57
C ALA A 47 0.03 -4.54 8.04
N VAL A 48 0.81 -5.45 8.60
CA VAL A 48 1.36 -5.31 9.96
C VAL A 48 2.88 -5.44 9.88
N THR A 49 3.61 -4.49 10.48
CA THR A 49 5.06 -4.51 10.43
C THR A 49 5.67 -5.61 11.31
N ASN A 50 6.70 -6.28 10.80
CA ASN A 50 7.47 -7.30 11.50
C ASN A 50 8.53 -6.68 12.44
N ALA A 51 9.42 -7.51 13.01
CA ALA A 51 10.49 -7.07 13.91
C ALA A 51 11.51 -6.11 13.26
N GLN A 52 11.60 -6.10 11.92
CA GLN A 52 12.44 -5.21 11.13
C GLN A 52 11.70 -3.92 10.73
N GLY A 53 10.47 -3.73 11.22
CA GLY A 53 9.63 -2.60 10.86
C GLY A 53 9.03 -2.72 9.47
N GLU A 54 9.08 -3.89 8.84
CA GLU A 54 8.67 -4.09 7.45
C GLU A 54 7.29 -4.75 7.35
N GLY A 55 6.44 -4.24 6.47
CA GLY A 55 5.15 -4.82 6.11
C GLY A 55 5.05 -5.01 4.60
N ASP A 56 4.33 -6.05 4.18
CA ASP A 56 4.01 -6.31 2.78
C ASP A 56 2.52 -6.64 2.67
N TYR A 57 1.85 -6.07 1.67
CA TYR A 57 0.47 -6.40 1.38
C TYR A 57 0.22 -6.54 -0.12
N PRO A 58 -0.24 -7.71 -0.59
CA PRO A 58 -0.65 -7.90 -1.97
C PRO A 58 -2.01 -7.23 -2.21
N ILE A 59 -2.07 -6.34 -3.18
CA ILE A 59 -3.25 -5.62 -3.62
C ILE A 59 -3.74 -6.19 -4.93
N PHE A 60 -5.07 -6.36 -5.01
CA PHE A 60 -5.79 -6.74 -6.22
C PHE A 60 -6.83 -5.67 -6.53
N ILE A 61 -6.55 -4.82 -7.52
CA ILE A 61 -7.49 -3.82 -8.01
C ILE A 61 -7.62 -3.99 -9.52
N GLY A 62 -8.83 -4.23 -10.00
CA GLY A 62 -9.11 -4.16 -11.44
C GLY A 62 -9.20 -2.70 -11.88
N MET A 63 -8.31 -2.25 -12.77
CA MET A 63 -8.37 -0.88 -13.30
C MET A 63 -9.67 -0.65 -14.09
N ASP A 64 -10.43 0.33 -13.64
CA ASP A 64 -11.67 0.86 -14.19
C ASP A 64 -11.53 2.40 -14.25
N PRO A 65 -11.24 2.96 -15.43
CA PRO A 65 -11.08 4.39 -15.63
C PRO A 65 -12.31 5.21 -15.21
N ALA A 66 -13.52 4.65 -15.29
CA ALA A 66 -14.74 5.34 -14.89
C ALA A 66 -14.86 5.45 -13.37
N ALA A 67 -14.41 4.42 -12.65
CA ALA A 67 -14.30 4.45 -11.18
C ALA A 67 -13.11 5.28 -10.68
N ARG A 68 -12.20 5.68 -11.58
CA ARG A 68 -10.92 6.35 -11.25
C ARG A 68 -10.11 5.57 -10.22
N ASN A 69 -10.24 4.24 -10.22
CA ASN A 69 -9.42 3.38 -9.39
C ASN A 69 -8.03 3.22 -10.01
N GLY A 70 -7.03 2.97 -9.15
CA GLY A 70 -5.62 2.94 -9.55
C GLY A 70 -4.72 3.85 -8.71
N ILE A 71 -5.27 4.82 -7.97
CA ILE A 71 -4.51 5.48 -6.90
C ILE A 71 -4.64 4.61 -5.64
N VAL A 72 -3.54 4.03 -5.21
CA VAL A 72 -3.41 3.27 -3.97
C VAL A 72 -2.85 4.19 -2.89
N PHE A 73 -3.31 4.04 -1.67
CA PHE A 73 -2.74 4.73 -0.53
C PHE A 73 -2.54 3.78 0.65
N ALA A 74 -1.58 4.12 1.51
CA ALA A 74 -1.52 3.54 2.83
C ALA A 74 -1.35 4.60 3.92
N THR A 75 -1.85 4.28 5.10
CA THR A 75 -1.74 5.12 6.30
C THR A 75 -1.79 4.25 7.55
N SER A 76 -1.21 4.71 8.66
CA SER A 76 -1.27 3.99 9.93
C SER A 76 -2.73 3.92 10.41
N ALA A 77 -3.20 2.72 10.74
CA ALA A 77 -4.59 2.49 11.12
C ALA A 77 -4.90 2.97 12.56
N ASP A 78 -3.91 2.88 13.44
CA ASP A 78 -4.09 3.03 14.90
C ASP A 78 -3.31 4.21 15.47
N GLN A 79 -2.64 4.98 14.63
CA GLN A 79 -1.75 6.07 15.04
C GLN A 79 -1.88 7.25 14.08
N PRO A 80 -1.68 8.50 14.54
CA PRO A 80 -1.53 9.64 13.66
C PRO A 80 -0.37 9.41 12.68
N GLY A 81 -0.61 9.65 11.41
CA GLY A 81 0.41 9.50 10.39
C GLY A 81 0.01 10.12 9.07
N ASP A 82 1.02 10.33 8.23
CA ASP A 82 0.78 10.83 6.89
C ASP A 82 0.06 9.78 6.05
N ARG A 83 -0.81 10.26 5.17
CA ARG A 83 -1.36 9.47 4.07
C ARG A 83 -0.41 9.62 2.89
N ILE A 84 0.05 8.49 2.36
CA ILE A 84 0.87 8.49 1.15
C ILE A 84 0.05 7.86 0.04
N ASP A 85 -0.19 8.64 -1.01
CA ASP A 85 -0.88 8.23 -2.22
C ASP A 85 0.14 7.93 -3.33
N GLY A 86 -0.05 6.82 -4.04
CA GLY A 86 0.77 6.40 -5.16
C GLY A 86 -0.11 5.94 -6.32
N MET A 87 0.24 6.32 -7.55
CA MET A 87 -0.45 5.78 -8.73
C MET A 87 0.04 4.35 -9.02
N GLY A 88 -0.84 3.36 -8.97
CA GLY A 88 -0.70 2.18 -9.82
C GLY A 88 -0.71 2.66 -11.28
N LEU A 89 0.30 2.27 -12.07
CA LEU A 89 0.41 2.81 -13.43
C LEU A 89 -0.81 2.40 -14.26
N PRO A 90 -1.28 3.27 -15.18
CA PRO A 90 -2.19 2.84 -16.22
C PRO A 90 -1.54 1.70 -17.03
N ASN A 91 -2.34 0.69 -17.40
CA ASN A 91 -1.96 -0.45 -18.26
C ASN A 91 -1.19 -1.63 -17.61
N ASN A 92 -1.35 -1.90 -16.31
CA ASN A 92 -0.77 -3.07 -15.61
C ASN A 92 0.76 -3.08 -15.49
N GLU A 93 1.41 -1.94 -15.63
CA GLU A 93 2.82 -1.80 -15.33
C GLU A 93 3.01 -1.60 -13.81
N GLN A 94 3.88 -2.39 -13.20
CA GLN A 94 3.94 -2.52 -11.74
C GLN A 94 4.35 -1.21 -11.05
N VAL A 95 3.75 -0.92 -9.90
CA VAL A 95 4.37 -0.03 -8.92
C VAL A 95 4.49 -0.72 -7.59
N ALA A 96 5.73 -0.81 -7.12
CA ALA A 96 6.06 -1.05 -5.73
C ALA A 96 6.32 0.31 -5.09
N PHE A 97 5.51 0.67 -4.10
CA PHE A 97 5.81 1.83 -3.26
C PHE A 97 6.49 1.34 -1.99
N VAL A 98 7.57 2.02 -1.61
CA VAL A 98 8.17 1.88 -0.27
C VAL A 98 7.70 3.09 0.53
N LEU A 99 6.90 2.83 1.56
CA LEU A 99 6.38 3.86 2.45
C LEU A 99 7.20 3.86 3.73
N THR A 100 7.99 4.92 3.95
CA THR A 100 8.66 5.11 5.24
C THR A 100 7.81 5.98 6.14
N PHE A 101 7.21 5.39 7.16
CA PHE A 101 6.54 6.10 8.24
C PHE A 101 7.54 6.34 9.37
N ARG A 102 7.67 7.59 9.83
CA ARG A 102 8.45 7.93 11.01
C ARG A 102 7.54 8.46 12.11
N ARG A 103 7.43 7.71 13.21
CA ARG A 103 6.65 8.17 14.36
C ARG A 103 7.31 9.39 14.97
N GLN A 104 6.53 10.44 15.21
CA GLN A 104 6.92 11.51 16.12
C GLN A 104 6.49 11.09 17.52
N ASP A 105 7.45 10.96 18.41
CA ASP A 105 7.19 10.68 19.83
C ASP A 105 6.66 11.94 20.55
#